data_AF-A0A168LRR6-F1
#
_entry.id   AF-A0A168LRR6-F1
#
_cell.length_a   1.000
_cell.length_b   1.000
_cell.length_c   1.000
_cell.angle_alpha   90.00
_cell.angle_beta   90.00
_cell.angle_gamma   90.00
#
_symmetry.space_group_name_H-M   'P 1'
#
loop_
_entity.id
_entity.type
_entity.pdbx_description
1 polymer ?
#
loop_
_entity_poly.entity_id
_entity_poly.type
_entity_poly.pdbx_seq_one_letter_code
_entity_poly.pdbx_strand_id
1 'polypeptide(L)'
;MTLLTKLIEQSGNPKGIVGSIMISIMNVAHAGMRNWALKKIHIRIDDTILDIGCGGGQTLHTLSRLNEQVKLYGIDYSKKSVEDSIRKNKHDVMTGKLSRI
;
A
#
# COMPACT_ATOMS: atom_id res chain seq x y z
N MET A 1 -1.37 -18.24 -23.89
CA MET A 1 -0.88 -17.41 -22.76
C MET A 1 -0.89 -18.23 -21.48
N THR A 2 0.19 -18.20 -20.71
CA THR A 2 0.27 -18.97 -19.46
C THR A 2 -0.44 -18.25 -18.30
N LEU A 3 -0.81 -18.99 -17.25
CA LEU A 3 -1.33 -18.41 -15.99
C LEU A 3 -0.36 -17.38 -15.39
N LEU A 4 0.94 -17.65 -15.48
CA LEU A 4 1.99 -16.75 -15.01
C LEU A 4 1.98 -15.42 -15.78
N THR A 5 1.84 -15.45 -17.11
CA THR A 5 1.78 -14.24 -17.93
C THR A 5 0.58 -13.37 -17.56
N LYS A 6 -0.61 -13.98 -17.40
CA LYS A 6 -1.82 -13.25 -16.98
C LYS A 6 -1.69 -12.59 -15.61
N LEU A 7 -0.92 -13.21 -14.70
CA LEU A 7 -0.65 -12.66 -13.38
C LEU A 7 0.32 -11.47 -13.46
N ILE A 8 1.41 -11.60 -14.22
CA ILE A 8 2.41 -10.54 -14.38
C ILE A 8 1.80 -9.29 -15.03
N GLU A 9 0.88 -9.46 -15.98
CA GLU A 9 0.15 -8.36 -16.63
C GLU A 9 -0.65 -7.49 -15.64
N GLN A 10 -0.94 -7.99 -14.43
CA GLN A 10 -1.63 -7.21 -13.39
C GLN A 10 -0.72 -6.24 -12.63
N SER A 11 0.61 -6.29 -12.80
CA SER A 11 1.55 -5.51 -11.97
C SER A 11 1.43 -3.99 -12.12
N GLY A 12 0.91 -3.53 -13.27
CA GLY A 12 0.71 -2.11 -13.55
C GLY A 12 -0.66 -1.60 -13.12
N ASN A 13 -1.72 -2.15 -13.71
CA ASN A 13 -3.11 -1.76 -13.45
C ASN A 13 -3.94 -3.00 -13.06
N PRO A 14 -3.85 -3.45 -11.79
CA PRO A 14 -4.52 -4.66 -11.33
C PRO A 14 -6.03 -4.54 -11.46
N LYS A 15 -6.70 -5.65 -11.80
CA LYS A 15 -8.16 -5.72 -11.92
C LYS A 15 -8.71 -7.01 -11.33
N GLY A 16 -9.88 -6.90 -10.70
CA GLY A 16 -10.60 -8.04 -10.15
C GLY A 16 -9.77 -8.87 -9.16
N ILE A 17 -10.11 -10.15 -9.05
CA ILE A 17 -9.50 -11.06 -8.07
C ILE A 17 -8.05 -11.36 -8.40
N VAL A 18 -7.72 -11.57 -9.68
CA VAL A 18 -6.34 -11.85 -10.13
C VAL A 18 -5.42 -10.66 -9.82
N GLY A 19 -5.92 -9.43 -10.00
CA GLY A 19 -5.22 -8.21 -9.58
C GLY A 19 -4.95 -8.19 -8.07
N SER A 20 -5.93 -8.52 -7.23
CA SER A 20 -5.72 -8.62 -5.77
C SER A 20 -4.68 -9.67 -5.36
N ILE A 21 -4.64 -10.79 -6.07
CA ILE A 21 -3.61 -11.82 -5.86
C ILE A 21 -2.24 -11.24 -6.20
N MET A 22 -2.10 -10.57 -7.35
CA MET A 22 -0.84 -9.95 -7.74
C MET A 22 -0.39 -8.87 -6.75
N ILE A 23 -1.30 -8.01 -6.30
CA ILE A 23 -1.03 -7.01 -5.24
C ILE A 23 -0.51 -7.69 -3.97
N SER A 24 -1.12 -8.80 -3.56
CA SER A 24 -0.71 -9.54 -2.36
C SER A 24 0.70 -10.13 -2.51
N ILE A 25 1.03 -10.65 -3.69
CA ILE A 25 2.39 -11.12 -4.02
C ILE A 25 3.38 -9.97 -3.96
N MET A 26 3.07 -8.82 -4.60
CA MET A 26 3.95 -7.65 -4.60
C MET A 26 4.18 -7.08 -3.20
N ASN A 27 3.17 -7.09 -2.33
CA ASN A 27 3.30 -6.65 -0.93
C ASN A 27 4.37 -7.44 -0.16
N VAL A 28 4.49 -8.74 -0.46
CA VAL A 28 5.48 -9.65 0.12
C VAL A 28 6.82 -9.50 -0.58
N ALA A 29 6.84 -9.58 -1.92
CA ALA A 29 8.07 -9.51 -2.72
C ALA A 29 8.86 -8.21 -2.47
N HIS A 30 8.16 -7.07 -2.28
CA HIS A 30 8.78 -5.78 -1.98
C HIS A 30 9.06 -5.52 -0.50
N ALA A 31 8.85 -6.50 0.40
CA ALA A 31 9.05 -6.29 1.83
C ALA A 31 10.49 -5.91 2.19
N GLY A 32 11.48 -6.55 1.58
CA GLY A 32 12.89 -6.24 1.81
C GLY A 32 13.23 -4.80 1.41
N MET A 33 12.84 -4.39 0.20
CA MET A 33 13.07 -3.05 -0.32
C MET A 33 12.36 -1.98 0.52
N ARG A 34 11.07 -2.18 0.82
CA ARG A 34 10.28 -1.27 1.67
C ARG A 34 10.94 -1.09 3.03
N ASN A 35 11.29 -2.18 3.70
CA ASN A 35 11.89 -2.11 5.03
C ASN A 35 13.29 -1.45 4.99
N TRP A 36 14.07 -1.69 3.94
CA TRP A 36 15.34 -1.02 3.74
C TRP A 36 15.15 0.49 3.59
N ALA A 37 14.20 0.94 2.75
CA ALA A 37 13.91 2.36 2.53
C ALA A 37 13.40 3.05 3.80
N LEU A 38 12.47 2.43 4.53
CA LEU A 38 11.90 2.98 5.76
C LEU A 38 12.97 3.16 6.87
N LYS A 39 14.02 2.35 6.88
CA LYS A 39 15.17 2.53 7.81
C LYS A 39 16.06 3.73 7.47
N LYS A 40 15.92 4.32 6.28
CA LYS A 40 16.72 5.47 5.84
C LYS A 40 16.04 6.81 6.09
N ILE A 41 14.78 6.80 6.48
CA ILE A 41 14.01 8.01 6.75
C ILE A 41 13.76 8.17 8.24
N HIS A 42 13.74 9.41 8.71
CA HIS A 42 13.34 9.75 10.08
C HIS A 42 11.91 10.24 10.05
N ILE A 43 11.01 9.54 10.75
CA ILE A 43 9.59 9.89 10.85
C ILE A 43 9.35 10.51 12.22
N ARG A 44 8.89 11.76 12.25
CA ARG A 44 8.51 12.48 13.47
C ARG A 44 7.10 12.15 13.88
N ILE A 45 6.77 12.47 15.14
CA ILE A 45 5.52 12.07 15.77
C ILE A 45 4.28 12.60 15.04
N ASP A 46 4.38 13.80 14.49
CA ASP A 46 3.33 14.60 13.87
C ASP A 46 3.48 14.76 12.35
N ASP A 47 4.36 13.95 11.73
CA ASP A 47 4.57 14.02 10.29
C ASP A 47 3.29 13.69 9.52
N THR A 48 3.08 14.45 8.44
CA THR A 48 2.08 14.15 7.42
C THR A 48 2.76 13.53 6.21
N ILE A 49 2.36 12.30 5.86
CA ILE A 49 3.02 11.50 4.83
C ILE A 49 2.04 11.17 3.70
N LEU A 50 2.49 11.35 2.45
CA LEU A 50 1.78 10.94 1.24
C LEU A 50 2.53 9.80 0.53
N ASP A 51 1.86 8.68 0.32
CA ASP A 51 2.34 7.54 -0.47
C ASP A 51 1.75 7.60 -1.89
N ILE A 52 2.59 7.94 -2.88
CA ILE A 52 2.19 8.07 -4.29
C ILE A 52 2.42 6.74 -5.01
N GLY A 53 1.36 6.18 -5.58
CA GLY A 53 1.37 4.80 -6.06
C GLY A 53 1.31 3.82 -4.90
N CYS A 54 0.39 4.05 -3.95
CA CYS A 54 0.34 3.33 -2.68
C CYS A 54 0.04 1.82 -2.85
N GLY A 55 -0.38 1.38 -4.04
CA GLY A 55 -0.61 -0.02 -4.36
C GLY A 55 -1.60 -0.67 -3.39
N GLY A 56 -1.26 -1.85 -2.88
CA GLY A 56 -2.04 -2.53 -1.85
C GLY A 56 -1.94 -1.94 -0.43
N GLY A 57 -1.33 -0.76 -0.26
CA GLY A 57 -1.29 -0.02 1.00
C GLY A 57 -0.36 -0.61 2.06
N GLN A 58 0.58 -1.50 1.71
CA GLN A 58 1.46 -2.13 2.71
C GLN A 58 2.47 -1.15 3.32
N THR A 59 2.91 -0.14 2.58
CA THR A 59 3.81 0.91 3.11
C THR A 59 3.07 1.78 4.12
N LEU A 60 1.90 2.30 3.77
CA LEU A 60 0.99 3.00 4.69
C LEU A 60 0.72 2.20 5.97
N HIS A 61 0.43 0.92 5.83
CA HIS A 61 0.21 0.01 6.95
C HIS A 61 1.42 -0.10 7.89
N THR A 62 2.63 -0.11 7.30
CA THR A 62 3.87 -0.21 8.05
C THR A 62 4.15 1.11 8.78
N LEU A 63 3.98 2.25 8.09
CA LEU A 63 4.14 3.59 8.66
C LEU A 63 3.20 3.83 9.84
N SER A 64 1.92 3.42 9.71
CA SER A 64 0.92 3.58 10.78
C SER A 64 1.31 2.85 12.07
N ARG A 65 2.02 1.72 11.97
CA ARG A 65 2.48 0.95 13.14
C ARG A 65 3.79 1.43 13.72
N LEU A 66 4.62 2.07 12.90
CA LEU A 66 5.86 2.66 13.37
C LEU A 66 5.61 3.90 14.24
N ASN A 67 4.48 4.58 14.02
CA ASN A 67 4.14 5.79 14.75
C ASN A 67 2.62 5.98 14.82
N GLU A 68 2.08 6.08 16.02
CA GLU A 68 0.63 6.17 16.22
C GLU A 68 0.05 7.54 15.83
N GLN A 69 0.86 8.59 15.85
CA GLN A 69 0.41 9.98 15.70
C GLN A 69 0.61 10.57 14.29
N VAL A 70 1.22 9.83 13.36
CA VAL A 70 1.36 10.30 11.97
C VAL A 70 0.01 10.39 11.27
N LYS A 71 -0.09 11.37 10.37
CA LYS A 71 -1.21 11.49 9.44
C LYS A 71 -0.80 10.93 8.08
N LEU A 72 -1.59 10.01 7.55
CA LEU A 72 -1.25 9.29 6.32
C LEU A 72 -2.25 9.61 5.20
N TYR A 73 -1.73 9.65 3.99
CA TYR A 73 -2.47 9.80 2.74
C TYR A 73 -1.93 8.82 1.71
N GLY A 74 -2.80 8.21 0.91
CA GLY A 74 -2.41 7.31 -0.17
C GLY A 74 -3.07 7.72 -1.47
N ILE A 75 -2.36 7.66 -2.59
CA ILE A 75 -2.98 7.81 -3.91
C ILE A 75 -2.49 6.70 -4.83
N ASP A 76 -3.41 6.15 -5.62
CA ASP A 76 -3.07 5.21 -6.69
C ASP A 76 -4.08 5.38 -7.83
N TYR A 77 -3.60 5.33 -9.07
CA TYR A 77 -4.49 5.49 -10.23
C TYR A 77 -5.32 4.22 -10.48
N SER A 78 -4.87 3.06 -10.00
CA SER A 78 -5.64 1.83 -10.06
C SER A 78 -6.69 1.80 -8.96
N LYS A 79 -7.96 1.84 -9.36
CA LYS A 79 -9.10 1.64 -8.46
C LYS A 79 -8.95 0.37 -7.62
N LYS A 80 -8.37 -0.69 -8.19
CA LYS A 80 -8.22 -1.96 -7.48
C LYS A 80 -7.14 -1.89 -6.39
N SER A 81 -6.04 -1.20 -6.66
CA SER A 81 -5.03 -0.89 -5.64
C SER A 81 -5.65 -0.11 -4.48
N VAL A 82 -6.41 0.95 -4.77
CA VAL A 82 -7.15 1.75 -3.78
C VAL A 82 -8.06 0.89 -2.91
N GLU A 83 -8.92 0.05 -3.51
CA GLU A 83 -9.81 -0.86 -2.79
C GLU A 83 -9.05 -1.80 -1.84
N ASP A 84 -7.94 -2.37 -2.31
CA ASP A 84 -7.13 -3.32 -1.55
C ASP A 84 -6.33 -2.62 -0.44
N SER A 85 -5.88 -1.38 -0.68
CA SER A 85 -5.25 -0.52 0.32
C SER A 85 -6.21 -0.15 1.45
N ILE A 86 -7.44 0.27 1.11
CA ILE A 86 -8.51 0.53 2.09
C ILE A 86 -8.81 -0.73 2.90
N ARG A 87 -8.94 -1.89 2.24
CA ARG A 87 -9.20 -3.16 2.94
C ARG A 87 -8.09 -3.51 3.92
N LYS A 88 -6.82 -3.35 3.53
CA LYS A 88 -5.66 -3.64 4.39
C LYS A 88 -5.57 -2.66 5.57
N ASN A 89 -5.90 -1.40 5.35
CA ASN A 89 -5.77 -0.33 6.34
C ASN A 89 -7.12 0.10 6.94
N LYS A 90 -8.10 -0.81 6.96
CA LYS A 90 -9.49 -0.49 7.34
C LYS A 90 -9.59 0.24 8.68
N HIS A 91 -8.82 -0.18 9.68
CA HIS A 91 -8.82 0.46 11.00
C HIS A 91 -8.36 1.93 10.92
N ASP A 92 -7.22 2.19 10.26
CA ASP A 92 -6.66 3.53 10.12
C ASP A 92 -7.53 4.45 9.26
N VAL A 93 -8.22 3.89 8.26
CA VAL A 93 -9.22 4.61 7.46
C VAL A 93 -10.43 4.97 8.31
N MET A 94 -10.97 4.03 9.10
CA MET A 94 -12.13 4.27 9.96
C MET A 94 -11.85 5.28 11.08
N THR A 95 -10.63 5.31 11.61
CA THR A 95 -10.21 6.27 12.64
C THR A 95 -9.79 7.62 12.08
N GLY A 96 -9.73 7.78 10.76
CA GLY A 96 -9.31 9.00 10.08
C GLY A 96 -7.80 9.24 10.06
N LYS A 97 -7.00 8.36 10.68
CA LYS A 97 -5.53 8.42 10.65
C LYS A 97 -4.99 8.33 9.22
N LEU A 98 -5.60 7.47 8.41
CA LEU A 98 -5.36 7.38 6.97
C LEU A 98 -6.54 7.98 6.23
N SER A 99 -6.33 9.18 5.67
CA SER A 99 -7.37 9.96 5.00
C SER A 99 -7.08 10.05 3.50
N ARG A 100 -8.12 9.98 2.66
CA ARG A 100 -8.05 9.94 1.17
C ARG A 100 -7.16 8.80 0.65
N ILE A 101 -7.82 7.74 0.16
CA ILE A 101 -7.27 6.67 -0.68
C ILE A 101 -8.17 6.58 -1.92
#